data_AF-A0A3G6ND02-F1
#
_entry.id   AF-A0A3G6ND02-F1
#
_cell.length_a   1.000
_cell.length_b   1.000
_cell.length_c   1.000
_cell.angle_alpha   90.00
_cell.angle_beta   90.00
_cell.angle_gamma   90.00
#
_symmetry.space_group_name_H-M   'P 1'
#
loop_
_entity.id
_entity.type
_entity.pdbx_description
1 polymer ?
#
loop_
_entity_poly.entity_id
_entity_poly.type
_entity_poly.pdbx_seq_one_letter_code
_entity_poly.pdbx_strand_id
1 'polypeptide(L)'
;MQAQHQFQGVNFGDTPNPVPSLSSLADLTDNPPSLALGIPEISVPLLSLSGYGGSRFGLQLSYNPTGVSPDDAAGEVGAGWSMFKGGVISRKINGNMVDEALQNASSPHYEKNVFDDEYYYSLPGFSGKFKIERNIEQNTFRIVDLSPLNHVKIAYTRQSNTATLVIDSFTITDDQGSIYYFNDYSSAAVYDSFYEDKGLWGFEYKSAFFLTRITGADGVETANFTYQKSTKYDTDNTIMLYKSCQLQKINTASGNIEFTYDYDQALEKTMNDPYSIKKVSLNNFYGKVAEYAFDYSYPFPSNPGDATHKRRQLDKIRKMAGQTILEETVLLYNPPALTVPEDFPFFKQLINIKYTLIH
;
A
#
# COMPACT_ATOMS: atom_id res chain seq x y z
N MET A 1 -32.09 24.53 2.53
CA MET A 1 -31.41 24.10 1.29
C MET A 1 -29.92 24.18 1.54
N GLN A 2 -29.34 23.17 2.19
CA GLN A 2 -27.89 23.00 2.22
C GLN A 2 -27.54 22.13 1.01
N ALA A 3 -26.67 22.65 0.15
CA ALA A 3 -26.20 21.91 -1.01
C ALA A 3 -25.44 20.68 -0.53
N GLN A 4 -25.90 19.49 -0.91
CA GLN A 4 -25.18 18.24 -0.75
C GLN A 4 -23.84 18.39 -1.46
N HIS A 5 -22.74 18.51 -0.71
CA HIS A 5 -21.40 18.36 -1.26
C HIS A 5 -21.12 16.87 -1.48
N GLN A 6 -21.87 16.21 -2.36
CA GLN A 6 -21.56 14.83 -2.73
C GLN A 6 -20.28 14.83 -3.56
N PHE A 7 -19.19 14.32 -2.98
CA PHE A 7 -17.98 13.99 -3.73
C PHE A 7 -18.35 13.04 -4.88
N GLN A 8 -18.05 13.42 -6.12
CA GLN A 8 -18.30 12.59 -7.30
C GLN A 8 -17.05 11.79 -7.67
N GLY A 9 -17.14 10.46 -7.54
CA GLY A 9 -16.10 9.49 -7.91
C GLY A 9 -15.67 8.60 -6.73
N VAL A 10 -14.58 7.86 -6.89
CA VAL A 10 -14.02 7.00 -5.84
C VAL A 10 -13.16 7.81 -4.87
N ASN A 11 -13.52 7.84 -3.58
CA ASN A 11 -12.65 8.32 -2.51
C ASN A 11 -12.17 7.13 -1.67
N PHE A 12 -10.89 6.80 -1.77
CA PHE A 12 -10.33 5.70 -0.99
C PHE A 12 -10.36 5.95 0.52
N GLY A 13 -10.43 7.21 0.98
CA GLY A 13 -10.60 7.51 2.40
C GLY A 13 -11.87 6.93 3.02
N ASP A 14 -12.91 6.70 2.20
CA ASP A 14 -14.19 6.11 2.62
C ASP A 14 -14.23 4.58 2.44
N THR A 15 -13.16 3.94 1.99
CA THR A 15 -13.10 2.49 1.79
C THR A 15 -12.33 1.79 2.91
N PRO A 16 -12.52 0.47 3.10
CA PRO A 16 -11.75 -0.30 4.08
C PRO A 16 -10.24 -0.27 3.83
N ASN A 17 -9.80 -0.06 2.59
CA ASN A 17 -8.39 -0.05 2.20
C ASN A 17 -8.02 1.30 1.58
N PRO A 18 -7.68 2.31 2.40
CA PRO A 18 -7.55 3.70 1.96
C PRO A 18 -6.31 4.02 1.11
N VAL A 19 -5.38 3.07 0.96
CA VAL A 19 -4.20 3.22 0.11
C VAL A 19 -4.23 2.15 -0.99
N PRO A 20 -4.62 2.50 -2.23
CA PRO A 20 -4.79 1.54 -3.33
C PRO A 20 -3.56 0.68 -3.63
N SER A 21 -2.36 1.28 -3.58
CA SER A 21 -1.10 0.57 -3.80
C SER A 21 -0.72 -0.42 -2.70
N LEU A 22 -1.44 -0.42 -1.58
CA LEU A 22 -1.23 -1.30 -0.42
C LEU A 22 -2.44 -2.20 -0.12
N SER A 23 -3.51 -2.16 -0.92
CA SER A 23 -4.74 -2.91 -0.67
C SER A 23 -4.49 -4.43 -0.62
N SER A 24 -3.62 -4.92 -1.49
CA SER A 24 -3.22 -6.33 -1.58
C SER A 24 -2.38 -6.83 -0.40
N LEU A 25 -1.80 -5.94 0.41
CA LEU A 25 -0.97 -6.35 1.54
C LEU A 25 -1.80 -7.11 2.59
N ALA A 26 -3.03 -6.68 2.82
CA ALA A 26 -3.93 -7.37 3.74
C ALA A 26 -4.22 -8.79 3.25
N ASP A 27 -4.60 -8.93 1.98
CA ASP A 27 -4.92 -10.22 1.38
C ASP A 27 -3.73 -11.17 1.34
N LEU A 28 -2.55 -10.68 1.00
CA LEU A 28 -1.32 -11.49 0.95
C LEU A 28 -0.87 -11.93 2.36
N THR A 29 -1.19 -11.17 3.39
CA THR A 29 -0.86 -11.50 4.78
C THR A 29 -1.87 -12.50 5.36
N ASP A 30 -3.16 -12.32 5.10
CA ASP A 30 -4.22 -13.19 5.62
C ASP A 30 -4.35 -14.49 4.83
N ASN A 31 -4.14 -14.43 3.51
CA ASN A 31 -4.30 -15.54 2.57
C ASN A 31 -3.01 -15.73 1.76
N PRO A 32 -1.90 -16.16 2.40
CA PRO A 32 -0.66 -16.37 1.69
C PRO A 32 -0.83 -17.42 0.58
N PRO A 33 -0.09 -17.29 -0.54
CA PRO A 33 -0.11 -18.28 -1.62
C PRO A 33 0.13 -19.69 -1.09
N SER A 34 -0.68 -20.62 -1.56
CA SER A 34 -0.62 -22.01 -1.12
C SER A 34 -1.12 -22.92 -2.23
N LEU A 35 -0.28 -23.88 -2.62
CA LEU A 35 -0.67 -24.94 -3.55
C LEU A 35 -1.88 -25.72 -3.04
N ALA A 36 -2.02 -25.88 -1.71
CA ALA A 36 -3.15 -26.56 -1.10
C ALA A 36 -4.47 -25.78 -1.23
N LEU A 37 -4.41 -24.44 -1.29
CA LEU A 37 -5.56 -23.56 -1.53
C LEU A 37 -5.77 -23.26 -3.03
N GLY A 38 -4.94 -23.84 -3.90
CA GLY A 38 -4.96 -23.57 -5.33
C GLY A 38 -4.68 -22.10 -5.67
N ILE A 39 -3.81 -21.45 -4.88
CA ILE A 39 -3.30 -20.10 -5.13
C ILE A 39 -1.80 -20.23 -5.41
N PRO A 40 -1.36 -20.08 -6.67
CA PRO A 40 0.05 -20.18 -7.00
C PRO A 40 0.83 -18.98 -6.47
N GLU A 41 2.06 -19.22 -6.04
CA GLU A 41 3.02 -18.15 -5.79
C GLU A 41 3.63 -17.70 -7.12
N ILE A 42 3.35 -16.46 -7.52
CA ILE A 42 3.88 -15.89 -8.76
C ILE A 42 4.67 -14.62 -8.43
N SER A 43 5.98 -14.67 -8.64
CA SER A 43 6.89 -13.56 -8.38
C SER A 43 7.87 -13.32 -9.52
N VAL A 44 8.16 -12.04 -9.81
CA VAL A 44 9.19 -11.63 -10.77
C VAL A 44 10.25 -10.82 -10.01
N PRO A 45 11.43 -11.41 -9.71
CA PRO A 45 12.52 -10.68 -9.07
C PRO A 45 13.12 -9.68 -10.06
N LEU A 46 13.43 -8.47 -9.58
CA LEU A 46 13.97 -7.38 -10.42
C LEU A 46 15.42 -7.07 -10.05
N LEU A 47 15.65 -6.70 -8.79
CA LEU A 47 16.95 -6.22 -8.34
C LEU A 47 17.14 -6.47 -6.85
N SER A 48 18.39 -6.44 -6.40
CA SER A 48 18.74 -6.62 -4.99
C SER A 48 19.87 -5.67 -4.63
N LEU A 49 19.68 -4.91 -3.56
CA LEU A 49 20.67 -4.01 -2.99
C LEU A 49 21.16 -4.57 -1.65
N SER A 50 22.47 -4.62 -1.45
CA SER A 50 23.04 -5.08 -0.18
C SER A 50 23.13 -3.93 0.82
N GLY A 51 22.65 -4.14 2.04
CA GLY A 51 22.84 -3.22 3.15
C GLY A 51 24.03 -3.60 4.03
N TYR A 52 24.21 -2.83 5.11
CA TYR A 52 25.20 -3.13 6.14
C TYR A 52 24.88 -4.48 6.83
N GLY A 53 25.92 -5.18 7.31
CA GLY A 53 25.76 -6.41 8.08
C GLY A 53 25.23 -7.62 7.31
N GLY A 54 25.22 -7.57 5.97
CA GLY A 54 24.72 -8.67 5.12
C GLY A 54 23.22 -8.65 4.85
N SER A 55 22.51 -7.60 5.29
CA SER A 55 21.12 -7.36 4.94
C SER A 55 20.94 -7.17 3.42
N ARG A 56 19.79 -7.58 2.88
CA ARG A 56 19.50 -7.45 1.45
C ARG A 56 18.11 -6.89 1.24
N PHE A 57 18.02 -5.89 0.40
CA PHE A 57 16.79 -5.25 -0.04
C PHE A 57 16.47 -5.76 -1.44
N GLY A 58 15.73 -6.86 -1.49
CA GLY A 58 15.20 -7.41 -2.74
C GLY A 58 14.00 -6.62 -3.20
N LEU A 59 13.95 -6.27 -4.48
CA LEU A 59 12.77 -5.74 -5.13
C LEU A 59 12.22 -6.80 -6.08
N GLN A 60 10.98 -7.19 -5.84
CA GLN A 60 10.25 -8.14 -6.67
C GLN A 60 8.82 -7.67 -6.87
N LEU A 61 8.25 -8.07 -7.99
CA LEU A 61 6.81 -8.05 -8.22
C LEU A 61 6.21 -9.36 -7.73
N SER A 62 5.06 -9.30 -7.10
CA SER A 62 4.28 -10.47 -6.69
C SER A 62 2.86 -10.33 -7.23
N TYR A 63 2.32 -11.40 -7.81
CA TYR A 63 0.97 -11.42 -8.37
C TYR A 63 0.04 -12.29 -7.52
N ASN A 64 -1.09 -11.72 -7.12
CA ASN A 64 -2.18 -12.44 -6.49
C ASN A 64 -3.37 -12.57 -7.46
N PRO A 65 -3.70 -13.78 -7.93
CA PRO A 65 -4.83 -14.01 -8.83
C PRO A 65 -6.21 -13.61 -8.28
N THR A 66 -6.35 -13.43 -6.96
CA THR A 66 -7.62 -13.03 -6.34
C THR A 66 -7.78 -11.51 -6.24
N GLY A 67 -6.69 -10.74 -6.32
CA GLY A 67 -6.68 -9.26 -6.20
C GLY A 67 -7.05 -8.55 -7.50
N VAL A 68 -8.01 -9.12 -8.23
CA VAL A 68 -8.50 -8.64 -9.54
C VAL A 68 -10.02 -8.57 -9.58
N SER A 69 -10.70 -8.63 -8.43
CA SER A 69 -12.15 -8.40 -8.33
C SER A 69 -12.50 -6.99 -8.82
N PRO A 70 -13.67 -6.72 -9.42
CA PRO A 70 -14.07 -5.36 -9.81
C PRO A 70 -13.93 -4.30 -8.69
N ASP A 71 -14.07 -4.72 -7.44
CA ASP A 71 -13.96 -3.87 -6.25
C ASP A 71 -12.51 -3.66 -5.76
N ASP A 72 -11.55 -4.38 -6.35
CA ASP A 72 -10.13 -4.23 -6.04
C ASP A 72 -9.51 -3.11 -6.88
N ALA A 73 -8.95 -2.12 -6.18
CA ALA A 73 -8.21 -1.04 -6.79
C ALA A 73 -6.90 -1.52 -7.41
N ALA A 74 -6.58 -1.03 -8.61
CA ALA A 74 -5.30 -1.27 -9.25
C ALA A 74 -4.22 -0.36 -8.65
N GLY A 75 -3.19 -0.95 -8.04
CA GLY A 75 -2.07 -0.22 -7.47
C GLY A 75 -1.12 0.40 -8.50
N GLU A 76 0.00 0.92 -8.00
CA GLU A 76 1.07 1.56 -8.77
C GLU A 76 1.77 0.64 -9.81
N VAL A 77 1.55 -0.66 -9.74
CA VAL A 77 2.08 -1.67 -10.67
C VAL A 77 0.99 -2.50 -11.36
N GLY A 78 -0.28 -2.05 -11.29
CA GLY A 78 -1.41 -2.70 -11.93
C GLY A 78 -2.20 -3.66 -11.02
N ALA A 79 -3.40 -4.03 -11.47
CA ALA A 79 -4.32 -4.91 -10.76
C ALA A 79 -3.71 -6.30 -10.52
N GLY A 80 -3.92 -6.86 -9.32
CA GLY A 80 -3.34 -8.12 -8.88
C GLY A 80 -1.84 -8.10 -8.62
N TRP A 81 -1.09 -7.08 -9.07
CA TRP A 81 0.34 -6.96 -8.85
C TRP A 81 0.66 -6.09 -7.64
N SER A 82 1.71 -6.48 -6.92
CA SER A 82 2.23 -5.75 -5.77
C SER A 82 3.75 -5.69 -5.83
N MET A 83 4.32 -4.57 -5.42
CA MET A 83 5.77 -4.40 -5.29
C MET A 83 6.08 -3.96 -3.87
N PHE A 84 6.63 -4.86 -3.05
CA PHE A 84 7.05 -4.53 -1.69
C PHE A 84 8.42 -3.86 -1.70
N LYS A 85 8.47 -2.60 -1.26
CA LYS A 85 9.63 -1.70 -1.42
C LYS A 85 10.39 -1.44 -0.13
N GLY A 86 10.68 -2.51 0.62
CA GLY A 86 11.38 -2.43 1.90
C GLY A 86 10.44 -2.56 3.08
N GLY A 87 9.59 -1.56 3.35
CA GLY A 87 8.60 -1.73 4.41
C GLY A 87 7.52 -0.66 4.52
N VAL A 88 6.37 -1.08 5.02
CA VAL A 88 5.17 -0.25 5.19
C VAL A 88 4.26 -0.86 6.25
N ILE A 89 3.45 -0.05 6.92
CA ILE A 89 2.30 -0.47 7.73
C ILE A 89 1.06 0.12 7.07
N SER A 90 0.25 -0.72 6.44
CA SER A 90 -1.04 -0.34 5.86
C SER A 90 -2.15 -0.51 6.89
N ARG A 91 -3.09 0.42 6.95
CA ARG A 91 -4.27 0.31 7.80
C ARG A 91 -5.44 -0.22 7.00
N LYS A 92 -6.18 -1.16 7.59
CA LYS A 92 -7.49 -1.61 7.12
C LYS A 92 -8.55 -1.10 8.10
N ILE A 93 -9.46 -0.28 7.60
CA ILE A 93 -10.57 0.24 8.38
C ILE A 93 -11.62 -0.85 8.52
N ASN A 94 -11.97 -1.17 9.76
CA ASN A 94 -13.06 -2.07 10.08
C ASN A 94 -14.25 -1.27 10.64
N GLY A 95 -15.44 -1.86 10.58
CA GLY A 95 -16.66 -1.17 11.00
C GLY A 95 -17.01 0.03 10.12
N ASN A 96 -17.58 1.07 10.73
CA ASN A 96 -18.13 2.23 10.03
C ASN A 96 -17.26 3.49 10.17
N MET A 97 -16.26 3.50 11.04
CA MET A 97 -15.41 4.67 11.26
C MET A 97 -14.01 4.31 11.71
N VAL A 98 -13.05 5.16 11.39
CA VAL A 98 -11.68 5.03 11.87
C VAL A 98 -11.59 5.18 13.40
N ASP A 99 -10.75 4.37 14.03
CA ASP A 99 -10.63 4.30 15.51
C ASP A 99 -10.49 5.66 16.21
N GLU A 100 -9.72 6.59 15.64
CA GLU A 100 -9.40 7.90 16.23
C GLU A 100 -10.40 9.01 15.87
N ALA A 101 -11.47 8.70 15.15
CA ALA A 101 -12.50 9.66 14.70
C ALA A 101 -13.00 10.58 15.83
N LEU A 102 -13.25 10.00 17.01
CA LEU A 102 -13.81 10.69 18.17
C LEU A 102 -12.71 11.34 19.05
N GLN A 103 -11.83 12.12 18.43
CA GLN A 103 -10.68 12.75 19.11
C GLN A 103 -10.97 14.08 19.83
N ASN A 104 -12.21 14.60 19.78
CA ASN A 104 -12.60 15.84 20.45
C ASN A 104 -13.59 15.54 21.60
N ALA A 105 -13.10 15.61 22.85
CA ALA A 105 -13.90 15.36 24.05
C ALA A 105 -15.07 16.35 24.28
N SER A 106 -15.03 17.52 23.61
CA SER A 106 -16.09 18.53 23.68
C SER A 106 -17.19 18.33 22.64
N SER A 107 -17.04 17.37 21.72
CA SER A 107 -18.05 17.08 20.69
C SER A 107 -19.30 16.47 21.33
N PRO A 108 -20.53 16.86 20.91
CA PRO A 108 -21.75 16.19 21.35
C PRO A 108 -21.83 14.72 20.92
N HIS A 109 -21.04 14.31 19.92
CA HIS A 109 -20.95 12.93 19.44
C HIS A 109 -19.78 12.15 20.08
N TYR A 110 -19.05 12.77 21.03
CA TYR A 110 -17.92 12.11 21.67
C TYR A 110 -18.38 10.93 22.53
N GLU A 111 -17.78 9.78 22.28
CA GLU A 111 -17.83 8.62 23.13
C GLU A 111 -16.50 7.87 23.07
N LYS A 112 -16.27 7.00 24.06
CA LYS A 112 -15.12 6.11 24.02
C LYS A 112 -15.49 4.86 23.21
N ASN A 113 -15.24 4.91 21.91
CA ASN A 113 -15.45 3.78 20.99
C ASN A 113 -14.42 2.66 21.21
N VAL A 114 -14.82 1.43 20.91
CA VAL A 114 -13.91 0.28 20.77
C VAL A 114 -13.07 0.49 19.51
N PHE A 115 -11.83 0.01 19.55
CA PHE A 115 -10.94 0.00 18.38
C PHE A 115 -11.00 -1.38 17.72
N ASP A 116 -11.20 -1.40 16.40
CA ASP A 116 -11.31 -2.61 15.61
C ASP A 116 -10.51 -2.59 14.31
N ASP A 117 -9.86 -1.47 13.97
CA ASP A 117 -8.98 -1.40 12.81
C ASP A 117 -7.77 -2.35 12.93
N GLU A 118 -7.38 -2.89 11.77
CA GLU A 118 -6.21 -3.76 11.65
C GLU A 118 -5.06 -3.05 10.94
N TYR A 119 -3.84 -3.33 11.37
CA TYR A 119 -2.61 -2.79 10.81
C TYR A 119 -1.77 -3.93 10.26
N TYR A 120 -1.54 -3.90 8.95
CA TYR A 120 -0.77 -4.89 8.22
C TYR A 120 0.62 -4.34 7.92
N TYR A 121 1.66 -4.97 8.43
CA TYR A 121 3.03 -4.57 8.18
C TYR A 121 3.71 -5.50 7.16
N SER A 122 4.53 -4.90 6.31
CA SER A 122 5.52 -5.59 5.50
C SER A 122 6.90 -5.06 5.87
N LEU A 123 7.83 -5.98 6.10
CA LEU A 123 9.23 -5.73 6.38
C LEU A 123 10.10 -6.52 5.38
N PRO A 124 11.40 -6.23 5.27
CA PRO A 124 12.29 -7.04 4.46
C PRO A 124 12.29 -8.49 4.94
N GLY A 125 11.72 -9.38 4.14
CA GLY A 125 11.72 -10.83 4.37
C GLY A 125 10.48 -11.41 5.06
N PHE A 126 9.60 -10.58 5.65
CA PHE A 126 8.39 -11.07 6.31
C PHE A 126 7.30 -10.00 6.42
N SER A 127 6.07 -10.43 6.64
CA SER A 127 4.90 -9.58 6.88
C SER A 127 4.08 -10.14 8.03
N GLY A 128 3.19 -9.32 8.57
CA GLY A 128 2.27 -9.73 9.60
C GLY A 128 1.25 -8.64 9.88
N LYS A 129 0.45 -8.84 10.93
CA LYS A 129 -0.57 -7.88 11.30
C LYS A 129 -0.72 -7.75 12.82
N PHE A 130 -1.22 -6.61 13.24
CA PHE A 130 -1.56 -6.32 14.62
C PHE A 130 -2.81 -5.44 14.67
N LYS A 131 -3.36 -5.29 15.86
CA LYS A 131 -4.41 -4.31 16.13
C LYS A 131 -4.10 -3.56 17.42
N ILE A 132 -4.83 -2.47 17.66
CA ILE A 132 -4.76 -1.75 18.92
C ILE A 132 -6.10 -1.91 19.61
N GLU A 133 -6.08 -2.34 20.86
CA GLU A 133 -7.29 -2.45 21.67
C GLU A 133 -7.37 -1.29 22.66
N ARG A 134 -8.55 -0.66 22.71
CA ARG A 134 -8.87 0.35 23.71
C ARG A 134 -9.67 -0.28 24.86
N ASN A 135 -9.20 -0.09 26.08
CA ASN A 135 -10.03 -0.26 27.27
C ASN A 135 -10.88 1.01 27.46
N ILE A 136 -12.19 0.92 27.21
CA ILE A 136 -13.10 2.07 27.25
C ILE A 136 -13.29 2.64 28.67
N GLU A 137 -13.20 1.81 29.72
CA GLU A 137 -13.38 2.27 31.09
C GLU A 137 -12.19 3.14 31.51
N GLN A 138 -10.98 2.60 31.35
CA GLN A 138 -9.73 3.24 31.79
C GLN A 138 -9.13 4.20 30.75
N ASN A 139 -9.64 4.18 29.51
CA ASN A 139 -9.07 4.90 28.36
C ASN A 139 -7.60 4.58 28.10
N THR A 140 -7.23 3.31 28.25
CA THR A 140 -5.87 2.80 27.99
C THR A 140 -5.83 2.01 26.68
N PHE A 141 -4.66 1.91 26.08
CA PHE A 141 -4.47 1.31 24.75
C PHE A 141 -3.35 0.29 24.80
N ARG A 142 -3.56 -0.87 24.17
CA ARG A 142 -2.52 -1.91 24.03
C ARG A 142 -2.42 -2.39 22.60
N ILE A 143 -1.21 -2.67 22.15
CA ILE A 143 -1.00 -3.41 20.91
C ILE A 143 -1.28 -4.89 21.16
N VAL A 144 -1.99 -5.52 20.24
CA VAL A 144 -2.16 -6.96 20.16
C VAL A 144 -1.55 -7.43 18.85
N ASP A 145 -0.43 -8.14 18.94
CA ASP A 145 0.18 -8.81 17.80
C ASP A 145 -0.67 -10.01 17.38
N LEU A 146 -1.09 -10.02 16.12
CA LEU A 146 -1.91 -11.08 15.52
C LEU A 146 -1.06 -12.00 14.64
N SER A 147 0.25 -11.75 14.55
CA SER A 147 1.24 -12.60 13.88
C SER A 147 2.39 -12.96 14.84
N PRO A 148 2.09 -13.57 16.01
CA PRO A 148 3.07 -13.75 17.10
C PRO A 148 4.27 -14.64 16.74
N LEU A 149 4.17 -15.41 15.65
CA LEU A 149 5.28 -16.24 15.13
C LEU A 149 6.40 -15.41 14.50
N ASN A 150 6.15 -14.14 14.18
CA ASN A 150 7.18 -13.23 13.68
C ASN A 150 8.10 -12.71 14.80
N HIS A 151 7.74 -12.94 16.08
CA HIS A 151 8.53 -12.56 17.25
C HIS A 151 8.95 -11.08 17.26
N VAL A 152 8.08 -10.19 16.79
CA VAL A 152 8.34 -8.75 16.73
C VAL A 152 7.87 -8.02 17.99
N LYS A 153 8.56 -6.94 18.33
CA LYS A 153 8.09 -5.94 19.29
C LYS A 153 7.63 -4.70 18.53
N ILE A 154 6.36 -4.34 18.69
CA ILE A 154 5.76 -3.17 18.06
C ILE A 154 5.59 -2.07 19.12
N ALA A 155 6.00 -0.86 18.80
CA ALA A 155 5.84 0.33 19.61
C ALA A 155 5.31 1.50 18.76
N TYR A 156 4.71 2.48 19.40
CA TYR A 156 4.24 3.70 18.74
C TYR A 156 4.59 4.95 19.55
N THR A 157 4.66 6.08 18.87
CA THR A 157 4.55 7.41 19.47
C THR A 157 3.16 7.97 19.21
N ARG A 158 2.71 8.93 20.03
CA ARG A 158 1.36 9.48 19.95
C ARG A 158 1.32 10.96 20.24
N GLN A 159 0.28 11.60 19.74
CA GLN A 159 -0.05 12.97 20.09
C GLN A 159 -0.60 13.04 21.51
N SER A 160 -0.45 14.22 22.12
CA SER A 160 -1.02 14.53 23.45
C SER A 160 -2.53 14.78 23.35
N ASN A 161 -3.28 13.76 22.96
CA ASN A 161 -4.74 13.76 22.94
C ASN A 161 -5.28 12.96 24.14
N THR A 162 -6.13 13.57 24.95
CA THR A 162 -6.74 12.93 26.13
C THR A 162 -8.05 12.20 25.82
N ALA A 163 -8.69 12.52 24.68
CA ALA A 163 -9.96 11.95 24.26
C ALA A 163 -9.80 10.56 23.66
N THR A 164 -8.75 10.30 22.87
CA THR A 164 -8.46 9.02 22.22
C THR A 164 -6.95 8.86 21.92
N LEU A 165 -6.54 7.74 21.31
CA LEU A 165 -5.19 7.53 20.81
C LEU A 165 -5.08 8.08 19.37
N VAL A 166 -4.17 9.04 19.17
CA VAL A 166 -3.81 9.55 17.84
C VAL A 166 -2.33 9.27 17.63
N ILE A 167 -2.02 8.40 16.67
CA ILE A 167 -0.68 7.83 16.48
C ILE A 167 0.19 8.77 15.66
N ASP A 168 1.44 8.97 16.10
CA ASP A 168 2.41 9.77 15.36
C ASP A 168 3.27 8.93 14.42
N SER A 169 3.87 7.87 14.94
CA SER A 169 4.76 6.97 14.21
C SER A 169 4.79 5.59 14.87
N PHE A 170 5.31 4.60 14.14
CA PHE A 170 5.56 3.27 14.67
C PHE A 170 7.04 2.91 14.66
N THR A 171 7.41 1.97 15.50
CA THR A 171 8.69 1.27 15.46
C THR A 171 8.43 -0.22 15.62
N ILE A 172 9.04 -1.03 14.77
CA ILE A 172 9.04 -2.49 14.89
C ILE A 172 10.47 -2.94 15.17
N THR A 173 10.65 -3.84 16.13
CA THR A 173 11.94 -4.48 16.43
C THR A 173 11.82 -5.97 16.20
N ASP A 174 12.72 -6.55 15.41
CA ASP A 174 12.77 -8.00 15.17
C ASP A 174 13.51 -8.75 16.28
N ASP A 175 13.56 -10.09 16.17
CA ASP A 175 14.24 -10.97 17.12
C ASP A 175 15.78 -10.89 17.05
N GLN A 176 16.32 -10.36 15.96
CA GLN A 176 17.74 -10.09 15.78
C GLN A 176 18.17 -8.73 16.34
N GLY A 177 17.21 -7.91 16.80
CA GLY A 177 17.45 -6.58 17.35
C GLY A 177 17.53 -5.46 16.32
N SER A 178 17.21 -5.72 15.04
CA SER A 178 17.06 -4.66 14.04
C SER A 178 15.82 -3.83 14.34
N ILE A 179 15.91 -2.53 14.12
CA ILE A 179 14.83 -1.58 14.39
C ILE A 179 14.38 -0.91 13.09
N TYR A 180 13.09 -0.98 12.83
CA TYR A 180 12.41 -0.44 11.66
C TYR A 180 11.59 0.78 12.07
N TYR A 181 11.94 1.97 11.55
CA TYR A 181 11.34 3.24 11.94
C TYR A 181 10.33 3.74 10.91
N PHE A 182 9.06 3.86 11.30
CA PHE A 182 7.97 4.29 10.43
C PHE A 182 7.51 5.72 10.77
N ASN A 183 8.26 6.71 10.30
CA ASN A 183 8.07 8.11 10.67
C ASN A 183 7.31 8.94 9.61
N ASP A 184 7.21 8.42 8.39
CA ASP A 184 6.42 9.03 7.32
C ASP A 184 5.08 8.32 7.17
N TYR A 185 4.09 8.99 6.58
CA TYR A 185 2.73 8.46 6.47
C TYR A 185 2.00 9.04 5.26
N SER A 186 1.01 8.28 4.79
CA SER A 186 -0.09 8.80 3.98
C SER A 186 -1.27 9.12 4.89
N SER A 187 -2.10 10.07 4.50
CA SER A 187 -3.37 10.35 5.15
C SER A 187 -4.51 10.37 4.15
N ALA A 188 -5.71 10.08 4.62
CA ALA A 188 -6.93 10.17 3.84
C ALA A 188 -7.95 11.04 4.59
N ALA A 189 -8.90 11.59 3.84
CA ALA A 189 -10.05 12.29 4.39
C ALA A 189 -11.34 11.55 4.05
N VAL A 190 -12.30 11.61 4.98
CA VAL A 190 -13.60 10.94 4.87
C VAL A 190 -14.70 11.92 4.49
N TYR A 191 -15.59 11.49 3.62
CA TYR A 191 -16.71 12.26 3.08
C TYR A 191 -18.01 11.44 2.98
N ASP A 192 -18.08 10.28 3.63
CA ASP A 192 -19.34 9.52 3.72
C ASP A 192 -20.34 10.15 4.72
N SER A 193 -21.62 9.90 4.45
CA SER A 193 -22.78 10.28 5.26
C SER A 193 -22.66 9.88 6.73
N PHE A 194 -22.06 8.73 7.06
CA PHE A 194 -21.87 8.33 8.46
C PHE A 194 -21.01 9.31 9.23
N TYR A 195 -19.96 9.85 8.60
CA TYR A 195 -19.10 10.86 9.23
C TYR A 195 -19.77 12.23 9.28
N GLU A 196 -20.57 12.59 8.29
CA GLU A 196 -21.37 13.83 8.30
C GLU A 196 -22.29 13.88 9.53
N ASP A 197 -23.00 12.78 9.80
CA ASP A 197 -23.91 12.63 10.94
C ASP A 197 -23.22 12.76 12.31
N LYS A 198 -21.88 12.59 12.34
CA LYS A 198 -21.04 12.75 13.53
C LYS A 198 -20.32 14.11 13.58
N GLY A 199 -20.55 14.98 12.60
CA GLY A 199 -19.84 16.26 12.45
C GLY A 199 -18.37 16.08 12.09
N LEU A 200 -18.02 14.99 11.40
CA LEU A 200 -16.66 14.59 11.03
C LEU A 200 -16.43 14.66 9.50
N TRP A 201 -17.21 15.46 8.79
CA TRP A 201 -17.01 15.71 7.37
C TRP A 201 -15.60 16.26 7.10
N GLY A 202 -14.83 15.59 6.23
CA GLY A 202 -13.44 15.94 5.93
C GLY A 202 -12.45 15.60 7.03
N PHE A 203 -12.81 14.72 7.96
CA PHE A 203 -11.90 14.25 9.00
C PHE A 203 -10.68 13.55 8.38
N GLU A 204 -9.48 14.04 8.72
CA GLU A 204 -8.22 13.48 8.25
C GLU A 204 -7.70 12.43 9.25
N TYR A 205 -7.28 11.28 8.72
CA TYR A 205 -6.64 10.21 9.49
C TYR A 205 -5.43 9.62 8.75
N LYS A 206 -4.52 8.98 9.50
CA LYS A 206 -3.35 8.33 8.90
C LYS A 206 -3.74 6.96 8.35
N SER A 207 -3.58 6.79 7.05
CA SER A 207 -4.01 5.60 6.30
C SER A 207 -2.90 4.56 6.12
N ALA A 208 -1.64 4.99 6.13
CA ALA A 208 -0.48 4.09 6.12
C ALA A 208 0.75 4.79 6.70
N PHE A 209 1.68 4.02 7.25
CA PHE A 209 2.96 4.47 7.77
C PHE A 209 4.10 3.83 6.99
N PHE A 210 5.09 4.64 6.59
CA PHE A 210 6.15 4.23 5.68
C PHE A 210 7.49 4.14 6.39
N LEU A 211 8.24 3.08 6.07
CA LEU A 211 9.55 2.82 6.65
C LEU A 211 10.53 3.89 6.20
N THR A 212 11.10 4.65 7.13
CA THR A 212 12.04 5.75 6.85
C THR A 212 13.49 5.35 7.08
N ARG A 213 13.73 4.39 7.99
CA ARG A 213 15.07 3.98 8.40
C ARG A 213 15.07 2.57 8.99
N ILE A 214 16.19 1.86 8.80
CA ILE A 214 16.50 0.62 9.49
C ILE A 214 17.84 0.77 10.20
N THR A 215 17.94 0.34 11.46
CA THR A 215 19.22 0.16 12.16
C THR A 215 19.40 -1.29 12.56
N GLY A 216 20.65 -1.78 12.52
CA GLY A 216 21.01 -3.07 13.11
C GLY A 216 20.99 -3.04 14.64
N ALA A 217 21.20 -4.19 15.27
CA ALA A 217 21.28 -4.32 16.73
C ALA A 217 22.47 -3.56 17.36
N ASP A 218 23.50 -3.27 16.56
CA ASP A 218 24.63 -2.42 16.91
C ASP A 218 24.32 -0.92 16.83
N GLY A 219 23.10 -0.56 16.40
CA GLY A 219 22.65 0.81 16.19
C GLY A 219 23.15 1.45 14.89
N VAL A 220 23.87 0.71 14.04
CA VAL A 220 24.36 1.21 12.75
C VAL A 220 23.21 1.25 11.75
N GLU A 221 23.10 2.35 11.00
CA GLU A 221 22.08 2.47 9.96
C GLU A 221 22.36 1.50 8.80
N THR A 222 21.37 0.65 8.54
CA THR A 222 21.42 -0.37 7.49
C THR A 222 20.89 0.16 6.16
N ALA A 223 19.81 0.95 6.24
CA ALA A 223 19.19 1.62 5.11
C ALA A 223 18.36 2.83 5.55
N ASN A 224 18.20 3.80 4.64
CA ASN A 224 17.23 4.88 4.76
C ASN A 224 16.39 5.01 3.50
N PHE A 225 15.21 5.60 3.65
CA PHE A 225 14.18 5.65 2.63
C PHE A 225 13.71 7.10 2.48
N THR A 226 13.67 7.59 1.24
CA THR A 226 13.24 8.95 0.93
C THR A 226 11.93 8.91 0.16
N TYR A 227 10.98 9.74 0.56
CA TYR A 227 9.64 9.78 0.00
C TYR A 227 9.29 11.13 -0.60
N GLN A 228 8.53 11.09 -1.70
CA GLN A 228 7.79 12.24 -2.20
C GLN A 228 6.43 12.29 -1.52
N LYS A 229 6.11 13.44 -0.92
CA LYS A 229 4.79 13.69 -0.34
C LYS A 229 3.99 14.60 -1.25
N SER A 230 2.71 14.30 -1.44
CA SER A 230 1.83 15.13 -2.26
C SER A 230 0.46 15.20 -1.63
N THR A 231 -0.09 16.40 -1.49
CA THR A 231 -1.46 16.62 -1.05
C THR A 231 -2.35 16.71 -2.28
N LYS A 232 -3.48 16.00 -2.24
CA LYS A 232 -4.45 15.99 -3.32
C LYS A 232 -5.75 16.61 -2.86
N TYR A 233 -6.35 17.37 -3.76
CA TYR A 233 -7.61 18.06 -3.54
C TYR A 233 -8.64 17.60 -4.58
N ASP A 234 -9.89 17.95 -4.36
CA ASP A 234 -10.95 17.83 -5.35
C ASP A 234 -10.72 18.72 -6.58
N THR A 235 -11.60 18.61 -7.57
CA THR A 235 -11.46 19.29 -8.87
C THR A 235 -11.41 20.81 -8.72
N ASP A 236 -12.12 21.35 -7.73
CA ASP A 236 -12.18 22.78 -7.45
C ASP A 236 -11.07 23.26 -6.49
N ASN A 237 -10.20 22.34 -6.06
CA ASN A 237 -9.07 22.56 -5.16
C ASN A 237 -9.48 23.17 -3.80
N THR A 238 -10.66 22.78 -3.31
CA THR A 238 -11.25 23.28 -2.06
C THR A 238 -11.28 22.22 -0.96
N ILE A 239 -11.37 20.95 -1.33
CA ILE A 239 -11.52 19.81 -0.40
C ILE A 239 -10.29 18.92 -0.51
N MET A 240 -9.57 18.70 0.60
CA MET A 240 -8.42 17.79 0.61
C MET A 240 -8.90 16.33 0.61
N LEU A 241 -8.45 15.52 -0.35
CA LEU A 241 -8.86 14.12 -0.46
C LEU A 241 -7.91 13.20 0.30
N TYR A 242 -6.61 13.33 0.04
CA TYR A 242 -5.57 12.50 0.67
C TYR A 242 -4.20 13.15 0.55
N LYS A 243 -3.26 12.70 1.40
CA LYS A 243 -1.83 12.95 1.25
C LYS A 243 -1.15 11.63 0.92
N SER A 244 -0.51 11.54 -0.24
CA SER A 244 0.25 10.36 -0.63
C SER A 244 1.71 10.48 -0.21
N CYS A 245 2.33 9.33 0.10
CA CYS A 245 3.73 9.20 0.41
C CYS A 245 4.35 8.11 -0.49
N GLN A 246 5.09 8.54 -1.52
CA GLN A 246 5.62 7.66 -2.56
C GLN A 246 7.13 7.49 -2.40
N LEU A 247 7.61 6.25 -2.36
CA LEU A 247 9.03 5.98 -2.18
C LEU A 247 9.82 6.41 -3.41
N GLN A 248 10.71 7.38 -3.27
CA GLN A 248 11.62 7.79 -4.35
C GLN A 248 12.93 6.99 -4.33
N LYS A 249 13.45 6.70 -3.14
CA LYS A 249 14.80 6.16 -3.02
C LYS A 249 14.98 5.28 -1.78
N ILE A 250 15.63 4.13 -1.97
CA ILE A 250 16.21 3.30 -0.90
C ILE A 250 17.72 3.49 -0.96
N ASN A 251 18.33 3.97 0.11
CA ASN A 251 19.77 4.15 0.22
C ASN A 251 20.37 3.15 1.19
N THR A 252 21.55 2.65 0.85
CA THR A 252 22.39 1.82 1.71
C THR A 252 23.85 2.23 1.56
N ALA A 253 24.72 1.65 2.38
CA ALA A 253 26.16 1.77 2.22
C ALA A 253 26.71 1.15 0.92
N SER A 254 25.93 0.40 0.14
CA SER A 254 26.41 -0.22 -1.12
C SER A 254 25.94 0.50 -2.38
N GLY A 255 25.07 1.50 -2.24
CA GLY A 255 24.38 2.13 -3.36
C GLY A 255 22.92 2.43 -3.04
N ASN A 256 22.12 2.60 -4.09
CA ASN A 256 20.71 2.97 -3.94
C ASN A 256 19.81 2.34 -5.02
N ILE A 257 18.53 2.25 -4.69
CA ILE A 257 17.45 1.95 -5.63
C ILE A 257 16.61 3.21 -5.77
N GLU A 258 16.40 3.67 -7.00
CA GLU A 258 15.59 4.86 -7.31
C GLU A 258 14.34 4.48 -8.10
N PHE A 259 13.20 5.07 -7.73
CA PHE A 259 11.91 4.87 -8.36
C PHE A 259 11.49 6.14 -9.10
N THR A 260 11.02 5.98 -10.34
CA THR A 260 10.42 7.06 -11.13
C THR A 260 8.96 6.72 -11.37
N TYR A 261 8.10 7.71 -11.17
CA TYR A 261 6.66 7.56 -11.32
C TYR A 261 6.13 8.42 -12.47
N ASP A 262 5.12 7.91 -13.16
CA ASP A 262 4.23 8.71 -14.01
C ASP A 262 2.92 8.95 -13.25
N TYR A 263 2.47 10.20 -13.24
CA TYR A 263 1.20 10.61 -12.68
C TYR A 263 0.19 10.89 -13.79
N ASP A 264 -0.98 10.29 -13.67
CA ASP A 264 -2.11 10.50 -14.58
C ASP A 264 -3.31 11.05 -13.80
N GLN A 265 -3.61 12.32 -14.01
CA GLN A 265 -4.74 13.00 -13.37
C GLN A 265 -6.09 12.39 -13.77
N ALA A 266 -6.22 11.80 -14.96
CA ALA A 266 -7.48 11.20 -15.41
C ALA A 266 -7.85 9.93 -14.62
N LEU A 267 -6.90 9.35 -13.89
CA LEU A 267 -7.12 8.22 -13.00
C LEU A 267 -7.51 8.64 -11.58
N GLU A 268 -7.48 9.92 -11.26
CA GLU A 268 -8.03 10.39 -9.99
C GLU A 268 -9.53 10.06 -9.91
N LYS A 269 -9.97 9.64 -8.73
CA LYS A 269 -11.35 9.23 -8.46
C LYS A 269 -11.82 7.98 -9.23
N THR A 270 -10.87 7.20 -9.77
CA THR A 270 -11.13 5.89 -10.38
C THR A 270 -10.63 4.77 -9.46
N MET A 271 -10.88 3.50 -9.82
CA MET A 271 -10.33 2.34 -9.12
C MET A 271 -8.83 2.10 -9.41
N ASN A 272 -8.05 3.16 -9.60
CA ASN A 272 -6.61 3.10 -9.85
C ASN A 272 -5.86 4.07 -8.94
N ASP A 273 -4.65 3.66 -8.54
CA ASP A 273 -3.65 4.61 -8.05
C ASP A 273 -3.27 5.56 -9.19
N PRO A 274 -3.41 6.90 -9.05
CA PRO A 274 -3.04 7.85 -10.10
C PRO A 274 -1.55 7.83 -10.44
N TYR A 275 -0.72 7.26 -9.58
CA TYR A 275 0.71 7.08 -9.81
C TYR A 275 0.98 5.66 -10.29
N SER A 276 1.83 5.55 -11.31
CA SER A 276 2.35 4.27 -11.81
C SER A 276 3.87 4.27 -11.76
N ILE A 277 4.49 3.14 -11.45
CA ILE A 277 5.95 3.02 -11.53
C ILE A 277 6.33 3.00 -13.00
N LYS A 278 7.01 4.05 -13.46
CA LYS A 278 7.56 4.12 -14.81
C LYS A 278 8.86 3.34 -14.91
N LYS A 279 9.76 3.56 -13.94
CA LYS A 279 11.09 2.98 -13.92
C LYS A 279 11.58 2.70 -12.51
N VAL A 280 12.44 1.69 -12.39
CA VAL A 280 13.28 1.48 -11.21
C VAL A 280 14.72 1.31 -11.64
N SER A 281 15.66 1.95 -10.96
CA SER A 281 17.09 1.79 -11.23
C SER A 281 17.87 1.40 -9.98
N LEU A 282 18.85 0.50 -10.16
CA LEU A 282 19.84 0.14 -9.16
C LEU A 282 21.14 0.86 -9.49
N ASN A 283 21.67 1.62 -8.54
CA ASN A 283 22.91 2.34 -8.67
C ASN A 283 23.90 1.89 -7.58
N ASN A 284 25.17 1.74 -7.94
CA ASN A 284 26.27 1.60 -7.00
C ASN A 284 27.08 2.92 -6.96
N PHE A 285 28.23 2.93 -6.29
CA PHE A 285 29.11 4.09 -6.21
C PHE A 285 29.69 4.57 -7.56
N TYR A 286 29.73 3.69 -8.57
CA TYR A 286 30.33 3.96 -9.87
C TYR A 286 29.30 4.35 -10.93
N GLY A 287 28.03 4.04 -10.71
CA GLY A 287 26.94 4.41 -11.60
C GLY A 287 25.78 3.42 -11.58
N LYS A 288 24.97 3.48 -12.64
CA LYS A 288 23.79 2.65 -12.81
C LYS A 288 24.17 1.22 -13.20
N VAL A 289 23.71 0.26 -12.41
CA VAL A 289 23.98 -1.18 -12.57
C VAL A 289 22.85 -1.86 -13.34
N ALA A 290 21.61 -1.48 -13.08
CA ALA A 290 20.43 -2.01 -13.76
C ALA A 290 19.32 -0.95 -13.81
N GLU A 291 18.48 -1.03 -14.84
CA GLU A 291 17.24 -0.25 -14.93
C GLU A 291 16.14 -1.14 -15.49
N TYR A 292 14.95 -1.04 -14.90
CA TYR A 292 13.74 -1.70 -15.35
C TYR A 292 12.69 -0.65 -15.69
N ALA A 293 12.03 -0.81 -16.83
CA ALA A 293 10.89 0.00 -17.26
C ALA A 293 9.64 -0.87 -17.33
N PHE A 294 8.48 -0.27 -17.07
CA PHE A 294 7.20 -0.96 -16.98
C PHE A 294 6.22 -0.37 -17.99
N ASP A 295 5.55 -1.23 -18.75
CA ASP A 295 4.49 -0.81 -19.66
C ASP A 295 3.14 -1.28 -19.15
N TYR A 296 2.14 -0.40 -19.25
CA TYR A 296 0.79 -0.66 -18.80
C TYR A 296 -0.22 -0.48 -19.93
N SER A 297 -1.31 -1.24 -19.85
CA SER A 297 -2.54 -0.97 -20.57
C SER A 297 -3.71 -0.78 -19.60
N TYR A 298 -4.84 -0.34 -20.14
CA TYR A 298 -6.08 -0.12 -19.40
C TYR A 298 -7.21 -0.86 -20.13
N PRO A 299 -7.24 -2.21 -20.05
CA PRO A 299 -8.31 -2.98 -20.64
C PRO A 299 -9.66 -2.57 -20.03
N PHE A 300 -10.69 -2.52 -20.87
CA PHE A 300 -12.05 -2.27 -20.40
C PHE A 300 -12.60 -3.53 -19.73
N PRO A 301 -13.39 -3.40 -18.64
CA PRO A 301 -14.15 -4.53 -18.11
C PRO A 301 -15.12 -5.08 -19.17
N SER A 302 -15.43 -6.37 -19.06
CA SER A 302 -16.27 -7.12 -20.00
C SER A 302 -17.78 -6.79 -19.94
N ASN A 303 -18.21 -5.85 -19.08
CA ASN A 303 -19.60 -5.37 -18.99
C ASN A 303 -19.63 -3.83 -18.82
N PRO A 304 -20.67 -3.13 -19.30
CA PRO A 304 -20.49 -1.83 -19.94
C PRO A 304 -20.43 -0.64 -18.98
N GLY A 305 -19.54 0.31 -19.26
CA GLY A 305 -19.97 1.71 -19.37
C GLY A 305 -19.21 2.75 -18.56
N ASP A 306 -18.64 2.43 -17.40
CA ASP A 306 -18.02 3.47 -16.57
C ASP A 306 -16.48 3.50 -16.73
N ALA A 307 -15.98 4.63 -17.23
CA ALA A 307 -14.55 4.88 -17.39
C ALA A 307 -13.78 4.79 -16.05
N THR A 308 -14.45 4.98 -14.91
CA THR A 308 -13.86 4.83 -13.57
C THR A 308 -13.45 3.39 -13.23
N HIS A 309 -13.96 2.41 -13.97
CA HIS A 309 -13.70 0.98 -13.77
C HIS A 309 -12.65 0.39 -14.74
N LYS A 310 -12.06 1.22 -15.63
CA LYS A 310 -10.82 0.82 -16.30
C LYS A 310 -9.77 0.53 -15.25
N ARG A 311 -9.04 -0.57 -15.38
CA ARG A 311 -7.99 -0.92 -14.41
C ARG A 311 -6.66 -1.08 -15.10
N ARG A 312 -5.62 -0.53 -14.48
CA ARG A 312 -4.24 -0.66 -14.93
C ARG A 312 -3.86 -2.13 -14.96
N GLN A 313 -3.34 -2.60 -16.08
CA GLN A 313 -2.75 -3.91 -16.25
C GLN A 313 -1.27 -3.75 -16.61
N LEU A 314 -0.39 -4.48 -15.93
CA LEU A 314 1.04 -4.51 -16.27
C LEU A 314 1.25 -5.47 -17.43
N ASP A 315 1.66 -4.99 -18.59
CA ASP A 315 1.82 -5.85 -19.77
C ASP A 315 3.26 -6.31 -19.94
N LYS A 316 4.22 -5.43 -19.64
CA LYS A 316 5.64 -5.70 -19.89
C LYS A 316 6.55 -5.13 -18.81
N ILE A 317 7.63 -5.87 -18.57
CA ILE A 317 8.78 -5.43 -17.79
C ILE A 317 9.99 -5.54 -18.70
N ARG A 318 10.72 -4.43 -18.87
CA ARG A 318 11.92 -4.37 -19.70
C ARG A 318 13.15 -4.02 -18.90
N LYS A 319 14.20 -4.83 -19.00
CA LYS A 319 15.52 -4.46 -18.50
C LYS A 319 16.24 -3.63 -19.54
N MET A 320 16.80 -2.49 -19.12
CA MET A 320 17.33 -1.46 -20.00
C MET A 320 18.84 -1.26 -19.79
N ALA A 321 19.56 -1.00 -20.87
CA ALA A 321 20.89 -0.41 -20.88
C ALA A 321 20.83 0.93 -21.63
N GLY A 322 20.57 2.01 -20.88
CA GLY A 322 20.26 3.31 -21.47
C GLY A 322 18.94 3.25 -22.23
N GLN A 323 18.98 3.44 -23.56
CA GLN A 323 17.79 3.35 -24.42
C GLN A 323 17.58 1.94 -25.01
N THR A 324 18.56 1.05 -24.90
CA THR A 324 18.49 -0.31 -25.45
C THR A 324 17.78 -1.25 -24.48
N ILE A 325 16.90 -2.11 -25.02
CA ILE A 325 16.23 -3.17 -24.26
C ILE A 325 17.14 -4.41 -24.28
N LEU A 326 17.48 -4.93 -23.10
CA LEU A 326 18.28 -6.15 -22.94
C LEU A 326 17.41 -7.40 -22.77
N GLU A 327 16.37 -7.29 -21.94
CA GLU A 327 15.47 -8.38 -21.59
C GLU A 327 14.04 -7.84 -21.60
N GLU A 328 13.11 -8.60 -22.15
CA GLU A 328 11.67 -8.30 -22.10
C GLU A 328 10.91 -9.46 -21.47
N THR A 329 10.15 -9.15 -20.43
CA THR A 329 9.17 -10.06 -19.82
C THR A 329 7.78 -9.57 -20.21
N VAL A 330 7.02 -10.39 -20.93
CA VAL A 330 5.63 -10.11 -21.32
C VAL A 330 4.67 -10.91 -20.45
N LEU A 331 3.68 -10.24 -19.90
CA LEU A 331 2.64 -10.80 -19.05
C LEU A 331 1.36 -10.95 -19.87
N LEU A 332 0.87 -12.18 -19.98
CA LEU A 332 -0.33 -12.51 -20.73
C LEU A 332 -1.42 -12.94 -19.78
N TYR A 333 -2.54 -12.23 -19.81
CA TYR A 333 -3.68 -12.46 -18.94
C TYR A 333 -4.76 -13.21 -19.69
N ASN A 334 -5.38 -14.19 -19.03
CA ASN A 334 -6.60 -14.77 -19.56
C ASN A 334 -7.72 -13.71 -19.49
N PRO A 335 -8.56 -13.57 -20.53
CA PRO A 335 -9.70 -12.68 -20.46
C PRO A 335 -10.63 -13.13 -19.33
N PRO A 336 -11.21 -12.21 -18.54
CA PRO A 336 -12.16 -12.57 -17.49
C PRO A 336 -13.33 -13.34 -18.10
N ALA A 337 -13.70 -14.48 -17.49
CA ALA A 337 -14.82 -15.29 -17.95
C ALA A 337 -16.10 -14.44 -17.95
N LEU A 338 -16.85 -14.48 -19.07
CA LEU A 338 -18.03 -13.65 -19.31
C LEU A 338 -19.23 -13.96 -18.40
N THR A 339 -19.15 -15.05 -17.63
CA THR A 339 -20.19 -15.51 -16.72
C THR A 339 -19.52 -16.07 -15.48
N VAL A 340 -19.82 -15.49 -14.31
CA VAL A 340 -19.61 -16.16 -13.02
C VAL A 340 -20.69 -17.23 -12.93
N PRO A 341 -20.38 -18.54 -12.96
CA PRO A 341 -21.37 -19.54 -12.57
C PRO A 341 -21.77 -19.26 -11.12
N GLU A 342 -23.06 -19.27 -10.79
CA GLU A 342 -23.57 -19.01 -9.42
C GLU A 342 -22.89 -19.88 -8.34
N ASP A 343 -22.23 -20.97 -8.75
CA ASP A 343 -21.52 -21.94 -7.89
C ASP A 343 -20.02 -21.63 -7.64
N PHE A 344 -19.43 -20.56 -8.19
CA PHE A 344 -18.02 -20.20 -7.97
C PHE A 344 -17.84 -18.75 -7.50
N PRO A 345 -17.73 -18.49 -6.18
CA PRO A 345 -17.67 -17.13 -5.63
C PRO A 345 -16.30 -16.45 -5.76
N PHE A 346 -15.31 -17.03 -6.45
CA PHE A 346 -13.94 -16.50 -6.52
C PHE A 346 -13.52 -16.16 -7.95
N PHE A 347 -13.42 -14.86 -8.25
CA PHE A 347 -12.72 -14.38 -9.45
C PHE A 347 -11.24 -14.72 -9.32
N LYS A 348 -10.73 -15.56 -10.24
CA LYS A 348 -9.30 -15.84 -10.39
C LYS A 348 -8.88 -15.50 -11.81
N GLN A 349 -7.89 -14.64 -11.99
CA GLN A 349 -7.26 -14.43 -13.30
C GLN A 349 -5.90 -15.12 -13.34
N LEU A 350 -5.76 -16.10 -14.24
CA LEU A 350 -4.49 -16.76 -14.46
C LEU A 350 -3.63 -15.95 -15.41
N ILE A 351 -2.32 -15.99 -15.18
CA ILE A 351 -1.32 -15.29 -16.00
C ILE A 351 -0.29 -16.27 -16.55
N ASN A 352 0.13 -16.03 -17.78
CA ASN A 352 1.27 -16.68 -18.42
C ASN A 352 2.39 -15.66 -18.58
N ILE A 353 3.59 -15.99 -18.11
CA ILE A 353 4.77 -15.13 -18.20
C ILE A 353 5.68 -15.63 -19.31
N LYS A 354 5.96 -14.78 -20.30
CA LYS A 354 6.91 -15.07 -21.39
C LYS A 354 8.16 -14.21 -21.23
N TYR A 355 9.31 -14.84 -21.11
CA TYR A 355 10.60 -14.17 -21.01
C TYR A 355 11.37 -14.25 -22.33
N THR A 356 11.91 -13.13 -22.80
CA THR A 356 12.67 -13.03 -24.05
C THR A 356 13.97 -12.25 -23.81
N LEU A 357 15.11 -12.86 -24.16
CA LEU A 357 16.39 -12.17 -24.28
C LEU A 357 16.45 -11.48 -25.65
N ILE A 358 16.73 -10.18 -25.66
CA ILE A 358 16.88 -9.41 -26.90
C ILE A 358 18.38 -9.23 -27.11
N HIS A 359 18.92 -9.95 -28.09
CA HIS A 359 20.34 -9.90 -28.46
C HIS A 359 20.69 -8.68 -29.29
#